data_AF-A0A433HYT6-F1
#
_entry.id   AF-A0A433HYT6-F1
#
_cell.length_a   1.000
_cell.length_b   1.000
_cell.length_c   1.000
_cell.angle_alpha   90.00
_cell.angle_beta   90.00
_cell.angle_gamma   90.00
#
_symmetry.space_group_name_H-M   'P 1'
#
loop_
_entity.id
_entity.type
_entity.pdbx_description
1 polymer ?
#
loop_
_entity_poly.entity_id
_entity_poly.type
_entity_poly.pdbx_seq_one_letter_code
_entity_poly.pdbx_strand_id
1 'polypeptide(L)'
;MDFVFTLCDQAAGEVCPVWPGQPLSAHWGVEDPAAAPGSERQFRNAMIILTRRIEWFLSLPLAAIDNLSLQNKLDEIGKQGATNDD
;
A
#
# COMPACT_ATOMS: atom_id res chain seq x y z
N MET A 1 -15.67 5.84 -5.63
CA MET A 1 -14.27 5.65 -5.21
C MET A 1 -14.24 4.28 -4.59
N ASP A 2 -13.39 3.39 -5.10
CA ASP A 2 -13.51 1.95 -4.85
C ASP A 2 -12.41 1.42 -3.93
N PHE A 3 -11.24 2.08 -3.92
CA PHE A 3 -10.06 1.66 -3.15
C PHE A 3 -9.37 2.85 -2.45
N VAL A 4 -8.83 2.60 -1.26
CA VAL A 4 -8.00 3.51 -0.48
C VAL A 4 -6.72 2.78 -0.05
N PHE A 5 -5.55 3.36 -0.34
CA PHE A 5 -4.27 2.82 0.11
C PHE A 5 -3.56 3.84 1.01
N THR A 6 -3.19 3.43 2.23
CA THR A 6 -2.40 4.27 3.16
C THR A 6 -0.94 3.81 3.14
N LEU A 7 0.00 4.76 3.24
CA LEU A 7 1.43 4.49 3.01
C LEU A 7 2.33 4.62 4.23
N CYS A 8 1.94 5.40 5.24
CA CYS A 8 2.72 5.62 6.45
C CYS A 8 2.00 4.98 7.64
N ASP A 9 2.73 4.47 8.63
CA ASP A 9 2.14 3.97 9.88
C ASP A 9 1.35 5.07 10.61
N GLN A 10 1.76 6.34 10.49
CA GLN A 10 0.95 7.46 10.96
C GLN A 10 -0.40 7.55 10.23
N ALA A 11 -0.45 7.28 8.94
CA ALA A 11 -1.71 7.21 8.19
C ALA A 11 -2.53 5.94 8.46
N ALA A 12 -1.90 4.87 8.97
CA ALA A 12 -2.59 3.67 9.43
C ALA A 12 -3.22 3.84 10.83
N GLY A 13 -2.63 4.70 11.67
CA GLY A 13 -3.10 5.01 13.04
C GLY A 13 -3.94 6.29 13.18
N GLU A 14 -3.89 7.20 12.21
CA GLU A 14 -4.79 8.36 12.12
C GLU A 14 -6.19 7.93 11.68
N VAL A 15 -7.22 8.60 12.21
CA VAL A 15 -8.61 8.37 11.80
C VAL A 15 -8.72 8.72 10.32
N CYS A 16 -8.73 7.71 9.46
CA CYS A 16 -9.00 7.89 8.04
C CYS A 16 -10.33 8.63 7.87
N PRO A 17 -10.44 9.56 6.90
CA PRO A 17 -11.70 10.24 6.62
C PRO A 17 -12.80 9.21 6.36
N VAL A 18 -14.04 9.52 6.77
CA VAL A 18 -15.20 8.71 6.37
C VAL A 18 -15.41 8.90 4.88
N TRP A 19 -15.10 7.87 4.10
CA TRP A 19 -15.30 7.87 2.65
C TRP A 19 -16.73 7.43 2.30
N PRO A 20 -17.48 8.22 1.51
CA PRO A 20 -18.78 7.79 1.00
C PRO A 20 -18.63 6.50 0.16
N GLY A 21 -19.49 5.52 0.41
CA GLY A 21 -19.50 4.26 -0.35
C GLY A 21 -18.63 3.13 0.20
N GLN A 22 -17.92 3.34 1.32
CA GLN A 22 -17.09 2.31 1.98
C GLN A 22 -16.12 1.60 1.02
N PRO A 23 -15.13 2.32 0.45
CA PRO A 23 -14.12 1.70 -0.39
C PRO A 23 -13.34 0.63 0.38
N LEU A 24 -12.83 -0.35 -0.34
CA LEU A 24 -11.86 -1.31 0.22
C LEU A 24 -10.58 -0.56 0.58
N SER A 25 -10.02 -0.86 1.75
CA SER A 25 -8.84 -0.14 2.27
C SER A 25 -7.72 -1.11 2.59
N ALA A 26 -6.49 -0.78 2.20
CA ALA A 26 -5.31 -1.55 2.60
C ALA A 26 -4.14 -0.64 2.96
N HIS A 27 -3.27 -1.12 3.84
CA HIS A 27 -2.06 -0.42 4.25
C HIS A 27 -0.83 -0.95 3.50
N TRP A 28 -0.19 -0.09 2.72
CA TRP A 28 1.01 -0.37 1.94
C TRP A 28 2.19 0.43 2.50
N GLY A 29 2.58 0.10 3.73
CA GLY A 29 3.65 0.76 4.47
C GLY A 29 4.95 0.91 3.68
N VAL A 30 5.50 2.12 3.67
CA VAL A 30 6.82 2.44 3.11
C VAL A 30 7.49 3.45 4.03
N GLU A 31 8.79 3.28 4.27
CA GLU A 31 9.58 4.24 5.05
C GLU A 31 9.50 5.63 4.42
N ASP A 32 9.35 6.68 5.24
CA ASP A 32 9.34 8.06 4.76
C ASP A 32 10.72 8.41 4.17
N PRO A 33 10.85 8.58 2.85
CA PRO A 33 12.14 8.83 2.22
C PRO A 33 12.68 10.24 2.53
N ALA A 34 11.86 11.12 3.10
CA ALA A 34 12.25 12.48 3.51
C ALA A 34 12.75 12.56 4.97
N ALA A 35 12.66 11.47 5.74
CA ALA A 35 13.02 11.48 7.17
C ALA A 35 14.53 11.68 7.45
N ALA A 36 15.42 11.47 6.47
CA ALA A 36 16.87 11.62 6.63
C ALA A 36 17.54 12.43 5.50
N PRO A 37 18.61 13.21 5.80
CA PRO A 37 19.41 13.90 4.76
C PRO A 37 20.15 12.91 3.85
N GLY A 38 20.19 13.16 2.54
CA GLY A 38 20.84 12.27 1.54
C GLY A 38 19.88 11.31 0.84
N SER A 39 18.66 11.77 0.56
CA SER A 39 17.44 10.99 0.35
C SER A 39 17.30 10.22 -0.97
N GLU A 40 18.20 10.37 -1.94
CA GLU A 40 17.98 9.83 -3.29
C GLU A 40 17.85 8.29 -3.32
N ARG A 41 18.61 7.59 -2.46
CA ARG A 41 18.49 6.12 -2.32
C ARG A 41 17.15 5.74 -1.68
N GLN A 42 16.71 6.46 -0.65
CA GLN A 42 15.45 6.22 0.04
C GLN A 42 14.26 6.48 -0.89
N PHE A 43 14.29 7.55 -1.67
CA PHE A 43 13.28 7.83 -2.70
C PHE A 43 13.22 6.73 -3.77
N ARG A 44 14.39 6.26 -4.25
CA ARG A 44 14.44 5.12 -5.18
C ARG A 44 13.84 3.85 -4.57
N ASN A 45 14.18 3.55 -3.31
CA ASN A 45 13.62 2.38 -2.63
C ASN A 45 12.10 2.48 -2.49
N ALA A 46 11.59 3.62 -2.04
CA ALA A 46 10.15 3.87 -1.94
C ALA A 46 9.44 3.73 -3.30
N MET A 47 10.04 4.30 -4.36
CA MET A 47 9.53 4.16 -5.73
C MET A 47 9.47 2.70 -6.19
N ILE A 48 10.53 1.91 -5.96
CA ILE A 48 10.58 0.50 -6.35
C ILE A 48 9.50 -0.30 -5.61
N ILE A 49 9.35 -0.09 -4.30
CA ILE A 49 8.35 -0.77 -3.48
C ILE A 49 6.93 -0.45 -3.99
N LEU A 50 6.62 0.83 -4.15
CA LEU A 50 5.29 1.25 -4.60
C LEU A 50 4.98 0.80 -6.03
N THR A 51 5.96 0.85 -6.93
CA THR A 51 5.80 0.38 -8.31
C THR A 51 5.41 -1.10 -8.34
N ARG A 52 6.14 -1.95 -7.62
CA ARG A 52 5.84 -3.40 -7.55
C ARG A 52 4.44 -3.68 -6.99
N ARG A 53 4.04 -2.96 -5.94
CA ARG A 53 2.70 -3.11 -5.34
C ARG A 53 1.58 -2.69 -6.29
N ILE A 54 1.77 -1.59 -7.01
CA ILE A 54 0.83 -1.13 -8.05
C ILE A 54 0.75 -2.16 -9.19
N GLU A 55 1.88 -2.70 -9.65
CA GLU A 55 1.91 -3.74 -10.67
C GLU A 55 1.14 -5.01 -10.24
N TRP A 56 1.33 -5.48 -9.00
CA TRP A 56 0.57 -6.60 -8.47
C TRP A 56 -0.92 -6.30 -8.35
N PHE A 57 -1.30 -5.11 -7.89
CA PHE A 57 -2.69 -4.69 -7.83
C PHE A 57 -3.36 -4.69 -9.22
N LEU A 58 -2.68 -4.14 -10.23
CA LEU A 58 -3.17 -4.10 -11.61
C LEU A 58 -3.28 -5.50 -12.24
N SER A 59 -2.56 -6.49 -11.71
CA SER A 59 -2.67 -7.89 -12.15
C SER A 59 -3.87 -8.65 -11.55
N LEU A 60 -4.57 -8.07 -10.57
CA LEU A 60 -5.71 -8.73 -9.92
C LEU A 60 -6.93 -8.80 -10.85
N PRO A 61 -7.65 -9.94 -10.91
CA PRO A 61 -8.87 -10.06 -11.69
C PRO A 61 -10.07 -9.45 -10.94
N LEU A 62 -10.11 -8.12 -10.82
CA LEU A 62 -11.05 -7.38 -9.96
C LEU A 62 -12.53 -7.73 -10.17
N ALA A 63 -12.93 -8.08 -11.39
CA ALA A 63 -14.32 -8.44 -11.71
C ALA A 63 -14.69 -9.89 -11.36
N ALA A 64 -13.71 -10.75 -11.05
CA ALA A 64 -13.90 -12.20 -10.90
C ALA A 64 -13.66 -12.71 -9.47
N ILE A 65 -13.29 -11.84 -8.54
CA ILE A 65 -13.05 -12.18 -7.12
C ILE A 65 -14.03 -11.41 -6.24
N ASP A 66 -14.48 -12.05 -5.17
CA ASP A 66 -15.36 -11.42 -4.18
C ASP A 66 -14.60 -10.41 -3.31
N ASN A 67 -15.34 -9.55 -2.61
CA ASN A 67 -14.77 -8.47 -1.81
C ASN A 67 -13.86 -8.96 -0.66
N LEU A 68 -14.15 -10.10 -0.04
CA LEU A 68 -13.33 -10.61 1.05
C LEU A 68 -12.00 -11.13 0.51
N SER A 69 -12.04 -11.87 -0.59
CA SER A 69 -10.84 -12.32 -1.32
C SER A 69 -10.03 -11.14 -1.84
N LEU A 70 -10.69 -10.10 -2.35
CA LEU A 70 -10.04 -8.88 -2.81
C LEU A 70 -9.36 -8.14 -1.65
N GLN A 71 -10.05 -7.93 -0.53
CA GLN A 71 -9.47 -7.34 0.68
C GLN A 71 -8.20 -8.07 1.12
N ASN A 72 -8.26 -9.40 1.23
CA ASN A 72 -7.11 -10.22 1.62
C ASN A 72 -5.92 -10.03 0.67
N LYS A 73 -6.16 -10.00 -0.65
CA LYS A 73 -5.11 -9.78 -1.65
C LYS A 73 -4.49 -8.38 -1.55
N LEU A 74 -5.30 -7.35 -1.30
CA LEU A 74 -4.80 -5.99 -1.11
C LEU A 74 -3.90 -5.88 0.12
N ASP A 75 -4.26 -6.55 1.22
CA ASP A 75 -3.46 -6.61 2.44
C ASP A 75 -2.17 -7.43 2.25
N GLU A 76 -2.22 -8.51 1.48
CA GLU A 76 -1.04 -9.30 1.11
C GLU A 76 -0.03 -8.49 0.28
N ILE A 77 -0.50 -7.71 -0.71
CA ILE A 77 0.35 -6.81 -1.50
C ILE A 77 1.08 -5.82 -0.60
N GLY A 78 0.42 -5.32 0.45
CA GLY A 78 1.04 -4.43 1.43
C GLY A 78 2.20 -5.07 2.22
N LYS A 79 2.10 -6.37 2.49
CA LYS A 79 3.11 -7.14 3.24
C LYS A 79 4.27 -7.61 2.37
N GLN A 80 4.07 -7.75 1.06
CA GLN A 80 5.12 -8.15 0.14
C GLN A 80 6.12 -7.00 -0.12
N GLY A 81 7.42 -7.29 -0.02
CA GLY A 81 8.49 -6.31 -0.14
C GLY A 81 8.92 -5.61 1.17
N ALA A 82 8.26 -5.93 2.29
CA ALA A 82 8.71 -5.55 3.64
C ALA A 82 9.72 -6.54 4.23
N THR A 83 10.51 -7.21 3.38
CA THR A 83 11.64 -8.01 3.83
C THR A 83 12.77 -7.06 4.19
N ASN A 84 12.88 -6.77 5.48
CA ASN A 84 14.17 -6.46 6.07
C ASN A 84 15.10 -7.62 5.72
N ASP A 85 16.14 -7.34 4.94
CA ASP A 85 17.38 -8.13 5.01
C ASP A 85 17.88 -7.98 6.47
N ASP A 86 17.62 -9.01 7.27
CA ASP A 86 18.40 -9.42 8.45
C ASP A 86 18.48 -10.95 8.47
#